data_AF-A0A1I3NSV6-F1
#
_entry.id   AF-A0A1I3NSV6-F1
#
_cell.length_a   1.000
_cell.length_b   1.000
_cell.length_c   1.000
_cell.angle_alpha   90.00
_cell.angle_beta   90.00
_cell.angle_gamma   90.00
#
_symmetry.space_group_name_H-M   'P 1'
#
loop_
_entity.id
_entity.type
_entity.pdbx_description
1 polymer ?
#
loop_
_entity_poly.entity_id
_entity_poly.type
_entity_poly.pdbx_seq_one_letter_code
_entity_poly.pdbx_strand_id
1 'polypeptide(L)'
;MDVVYLILIGVGFVCILISFFIKGKQTNESDSFELTRRTADKAEVDKKWQLLGKQIKQDKDYLFSQIEIVQGELLGEIHVLRKRIEQLESQEVSAKALQAPTIDVLDSPLMNNETQQMNEVDMLALRERYRRVFELHREGLSLDEIAKRMGAGRGEIDLIFALAARKERGTADA
;
A
#
# COMPACT_ATOMS: atom_id res chain seq x y z
N MET A 1 20.80 2.27 74.50
CA MET A 1 19.45 1.72 74.33
C MET A 1 18.43 2.82 74.03
N ASP A 2 18.55 4.02 74.62
CA ASP A 2 17.58 5.12 74.47
C ASP A 2 17.42 5.65 73.04
N VAL A 3 18.49 5.67 72.25
CA VAL A 3 18.45 6.09 70.84
C VAL A 3 17.60 5.16 69.98
N VAL A 4 17.58 3.85 70.29
CA VAL A 4 16.78 2.86 69.57
C VAL A 4 15.28 3.07 69.84
N TYR A 5 14.92 3.41 71.08
CA TYR A 5 13.53 3.75 71.43
C TYR A 5 13.05 5.04 70.77
N LEU A 6 13.91 6.06 70.68
CA LEU A 6 13.58 7.31 69.97
C LEU A 6 13.32 7.08 68.47
N ILE A 7 14.12 6.23 67.82
CA ILE A 7 13.91 5.86 66.40
C ILE A 7 12.62 5.04 66.24
N LEU A 8 12.34 4.10 67.15
CA LEU A 8 11.14 3.25 67.09
C LEU A 8 9.84 4.07 67.26
N ILE A 9 9.82 5.04 68.19
CA ILE A 9 8.68 5.97 68.36
C ILE A 9 8.50 6.83 67.10
N GLY A 10 9.59 7.32 66.52
CA GLY A 10 9.55 8.14 65.31
C GLY A 10 8.94 7.40 64.12
N VAL A 11 9.35 6.16 63.88
CA VAL A 11 8.81 5.32 62.80
C VAL A 11 7.33 5.01 63.03
N GLY A 12 6.93 4.73 64.28
CA GLY A 12 5.53 4.51 64.63
C GLY A 12 4.64 5.72 64.33
N PHE A 13 5.11 6.93 64.67
CA PHE A 13 4.36 8.16 64.43
C PHE A 13 4.22 8.47 62.93
N VAL A 14 5.29 8.22 62.16
CA VAL A 14 5.26 8.38 60.69
C VAL A 14 4.28 7.39 60.05
N CYS A 15 4.25 6.12 60.48
CA CYS A 15 3.27 5.14 60.00
C CYS A 15 1.83 5.57 60.32
N ILE A 16 1.56 6.09 61.51
CA ILE A 16 0.22 6.59 61.90
C ILE A 16 -0.19 7.78 61.03
N LEU A 17 0.72 8.72 60.77
CA LEU A 17 0.46 9.87 59.90
C LEU A 17 0.18 9.45 58.46
N ILE A 18 0.93 8.48 57.92
CA ILE A 18 0.70 7.94 56.57
C ILE A 18 -0.66 7.24 56.50
N SER A 19 -1.00 6.41 57.50
CA SER A 19 -2.33 5.78 57.56
C SER A 19 -3.46 6.80 57.68
N PHE A 20 -3.27 7.86 58.45
CA PHE A 20 -4.27 8.92 58.61
C PHE A 20 -4.49 9.70 57.30
N PHE A 21 -3.40 9.99 56.57
CA PHE A 21 -3.46 10.70 55.31
C PHE A 21 -4.15 9.89 54.19
N ILE A 22 -3.95 8.56 54.18
CA ILE A 22 -4.64 7.66 53.26
C ILE A 22 -6.13 7.52 53.64
N LYS A 23 -6.44 7.47 54.94
CA LYS A 23 -7.82 7.30 55.43
C LYS A 23 -8.66 8.58 55.31
N GLY A 24 -8.04 9.76 55.31
CA GLY A 24 -8.70 11.06 55.08
C GLY A 24 -9.25 11.25 53.67
N LYS A 25 -8.93 10.36 52.71
CA LYS A 25 -9.47 10.37 51.35
C LYS A 25 -10.56 9.30 51.11
N GLN A 26 -10.86 8.44 52.09
CA GLN A 26 -11.82 7.33 51.94
C GLN A 26 -12.86 7.25 53.06
N THR A 27 -13.40 8.40 53.48
CA THR A 27 -14.68 8.42 54.22
C THR A 27 -15.85 8.26 53.25
N ASN A 28 -16.01 7.04 52.77
CA ASN A 28 -17.25 6.26 52.67
C ASN A 28 -18.60 7.00 52.51
N GLU A 29 -18.85 7.59 51.33
CA GLU A 29 -20.20 7.88 50.82
C GLU A 29 -20.26 7.78 49.27
N SER A 30 -19.44 6.92 48.66
CA SER A 30 -19.27 6.87 47.19
C SER A 30 -19.51 5.49 46.54
N ASP A 31 -19.70 4.42 47.31
CA ASP A 31 -19.81 3.07 46.75
C ASP A 31 -21.14 2.82 46.00
N SER A 32 -22.23 3.50 46.37
CA SER A 32 -23.51 3.41 45.65
C SER A 32 -23.59 4.33 44.41
N PHE A 33 -22.77 5.37 44.34
CA PHE A 33 -22.73 6.30 43.20
C PHE A 33 -21.78 5.83 42.08
N GLU A 34 -20.67 5.16 42.41
CA GLU A 34 -19.72 4.64 41.39
C GLU A 34 -20.27 3.47 40.57
N LEU A 35 -21.06 2.59 41.19
CA LEU A 35 -21.71 1.45 40.50
C LEU A 35 -22.70 1.92 39.43
N THR A 36 -23.44 2.99 39.72
CA THR A 36 -24.41 3.59 38.79
C THR A 36 -23.71 4.32 37.63
N ARG A 37 -22.53 4.90 37.86
CA ARG A 37 -21.75 5.58 36.83
C ARG A 37 -21.10 4.59 35.83
N ARG A 38 -20.57 3.45 36.31
CA ARG A 38 -19.98 2.43 35.42
C ARG A 38 -20.99 1.70 34.53
N THR A 39 -22.23 1.50 35.00
CA THR A 39 -23.26 0.83 34.19
C THR A 39 -23.85 1.77 33.14
N ALA A 40 -23.97 3.06 33.44
CA ALA A 40 -24.36 4.09 32.48
C ALA A 40 -23.31 4.23 31.36
N ASP A 41 -22.02 4.31 31.70
CA ASP A 41 -20.93 4.37 30.71
C ASP A 41 -20.90 3.12 29.81
N LYS A 42 -21.13 1.94 30.36
CA LYS A 42 -21.16 0.69 29.57
C LYS A 42 -22.31 0.67 28.57
N ALA A 43 -23.50 1.11 28.97
CA ALA A 43 -24.66 1.19 28.09
C ALA A 43 -24.48 2.23 26.96
N GLU A 44 -23.79 3.33 27.23
CA GLU A 44 -23.44 4.31 26.19
C GLU A 44 -22.41 3.78 25.19
N VAL A 45 -21.41 3.04 25.67
CA VAL A 45 -20.40 2.39 24.81
C VAL A 45 -21.04 1.33 23.92
N ASP A 46 -21.95 0.50 24.45
CA ASP A 46 -22.66 -0.51 23.66
C ASP A 46 -23.52 0.13 22.55
N LYS A 47 -24.18 1.25 22.85
CA LYS A 47 -24.92 2.03 21.84
C LYS A 47 -23.98 2.59 20.77
N LYS A 48 -22.83 3.16 21.15
CA LYS A 48 -21.83 3.64 20.20
C LYS A 48 -21.28 2.50 19.34
N TRP A 49 -21.06 1.33 19.92
CA TRP A 49 -20.60 0.14 19.18
C TRP A 49 -21.64 -0.35 18.17
N GLN A 50 -22.93 -0.32 18.52
CA GLN A 50 -24.01 -0.63 17.59
C GLN A 50 -24.10 0.39 16.44
N LEU A 51 -23.91 1.67 16.73
CA LEU A 51 -23.89 2.73 15.71
C LEU A 51 -22.69 2.59 14.79
N LEU A 52 -21.50 2.34 15.34
CA LEU A 52 -20.29 2.05 14.57
C LEU A 52 -20.47 0.80 13.71
N GLY A 53 -21.04 -0.27 14.26
CA GLY A 53 -21.34 -1.48 13.49
C GLY A 53 -22.28 -1.22 12.32
N LYS A 54 -23.30 -0.36 12.51
CA LYS A 54 -24.19 0.08 11.43
C LYS A 54 -23.46 0.92 10.39
N GLN A 55 -22.62 1.86 10.82
CA GLN A 55 -21.84 2.70 9.92
C GLN A 55 -20.85 1.87 9.10
N ILE A 56 -20.12 0.95 9.73
CA ILE A 56 -19.21 0.02 9.06
C ILE A 56 -19.97 -0.83 8.03
N LYS A 57 -21.19 -1.26 8.36
CA LYS A 57 -22.02 -2.03 7.41
C LYS A 57 -22.42 -1.17 6.21
N GLN A 58 -22.85 0.07 6.44
CA GLN A 58 -23.21 1.00 5.37
C GLN A 58 -22.01 1.33 4.48
N ASP A 59 -20.86 1.62 5.08
CA ASP A 59 -19.61 1.92 4.38
C ASP A 59 -19.15 0.71 3.56
N LYS A 60 -19.26 -0.49 4.14
CA LYS A 60 -19.01 -1.74 3.43
C LYS A 60 -19.91 -1.85 2.19
N ASP A 61 -21.23 -1.77 2.37
CA ASP A 61 -22.20 -1.94 1.28
C ASP A 61 -21.98 -0.89 0.17
N TYR A 62 -21.64 0.35 0.55
CA TYR A 62 -21.26 1.41 -0.39
C TYR A 62 -19.99 1.08 -1.18
N LEU A 63 -18.92 0.64 -0.49
CA LEU A 63 -17.66 0.25 -1.16
C LEU A 63 -17.87 -0.93 -2.12
N PHE A 64 -18.68 -1.92 -1.74
CA PHE A 64 -18.99 -3.04 -2.62
C PHE A 64 -19.74 -2.58 -3.88
N SER A 65 -20.71 -1.68 -3.74
CA SER A 65 -21.40 -1.10 -4.90
C SER A 65 -20.45 -0.32 -5.81
N GLN A 66 -19.55 0.47 -5.25
CA GLN A 66 -18.54 1.21 -6.04
C GLN A 66 -17.60 0.25 -6.79
N ILE A 67 -17.17 -0.83 -6.14
CA ILE A 67 -16.34 -1.85 -6.78
C ILE A 67 -17.09 -2.50 -7.95
N GLU A 68 -18.36 -2.83 -7.79
CA GLU A 68 -19.18 -3.44 -8.84
C GLU A 68 -19.35 -2.50 -10.05
N ILE A 69 -19.62 -1.21 -9.80
CA ILE A 69 -19.73 -0.19 -10.85
C ILE A 69 -18.41 -0.08 -11.62
N VAL A 70 -17.28 0.07 -10.91
CA VAL A 70 -15.95 0.23 -11.53
C VAL A 70 -15.56 -1.02 -12.32
N GLN A 71 -15.86 -2.22 -11.81
CA GLN A 71 -15.62 -3.46 -12.55
C GLN A 71 -16.46 -3.52 -13.83
N GLY A 72 -17.73 -3.10 -13.77
CA GLY A 72 -18.60 -3.02 -14.93
C GLY A 72 -18.10 -2.03 -15.98
N GLU A 73 -17.67 -0.84 -15.56
CA GLU A 73 -17.09 0.19 -16.42
C GLU A 73 -15.81 -0.30 -17.11
N LEU A 74 -14.89 -0.90 -16.35
CA LEU A 74 -13.65 -1.44 -16.88
C LEU A 74 -13.88 -2.57 -17.89
N LEU A 75 -14.84 -3.48 -17.61
CA LEU A 75 -15.23 -4.51 -18.57
C LEU A 75 -15.83 -3.91 -19.85
N GLY A 76 -16.62 -2.83 -19.72
CA GLY A 76 -17.14 -2.07 -20.83
C GLY A 76 -16.04 -1.44 -21.68
N GLU A 77 -15.08 -0.77 -21.05
CA GLU A 77 -13.92 -0.19 -21.74
C GLU A 77 -13.09 -1.25 -22.47
N ILE A 78 -12.83 -2.40 -21.84
CA ILE A 78 -12.13 -3.52 -22.48
C ILE A 78 -12.90 -4.01 -23.71
N HIS A 79 -14.23 -4.11 -23.62
CA HIS A 79 -15.04 -4.54 -24.76
C HIS A 79 -14.98 -3.52 -25.92
N VAL A 80 -15.06 -2.22 -25.61
CA VAL A 80 -14.93 -1.15 -26.60
C VAL A 80 -13.55 -1.15 -27.25
N LEU A 81 -12.48 -1.28 -26.46
CA LEU A 81 -11.10 -1.35 -26.95
C LEU A 81 -10.87 -2.57 -27.82
N ARG A 82 -11.37 -3.75 -27.41
CA ARG A 82 -11.31 -4.97 -28.24
C ARG A 82 -12.01 -4.79 -29.58
N LYS A 83 -13.22 -4.23 -29.56
CA LYS A 83 -13.96 -3.94 -30.80
C LYS A 83 -13.21 -2.97 -31.70
N ARG A 84 -12.55 -1.96 -31.13
CA ARG A 84 -11.77 -0.99 -31.90
C ARG A 84 -10.49 -1.61 -32.48
N ILE A 85 -9.84 -2.52 -31.76
CA ILE A 85 -8.72 -3.31 -32.27
C ILE A 85 -9.19 -4.18 -33.44
N GLU A 86 -10.29 -4.92 -33.29
CA GLU A 86 -10.85 -5.75 -34.36
C GLU A 86 -11.23 -4.94 -35.62
N GLN A 87 -11.73 -3.71 -35.43
CA GLN A 87 -12.00 -2.78 -36.54
C GLN A 87 -10.73 -2.31 -37.25
N LEU A 88 -9.65 -2.05 -36.50
CA LEU A 88 -8.36 -1.67 -37.09
C LEU A 88 -7.69 -2.85 -37.79
N GLU A 89 -7.73 -4.05 -37.18
CA GLU A 89 -7.21 -5.28 -37.78
C GLU A 89 -7.96 -5.62 -39.08
N SER A 90 -9.28 -5.52 -39.10
CA SER A 90 -10.06 -5.75 -40.33
C SER A 90 -9.81 -4.68 -41.40
N GLN A 91 -9.52 -3.44 -41.00
CA GLN A 91 -9.12 -2.35 -41.90
C GLN A 91 -7.71 -2.58 -42.46
N GLU A 92 -6.75 -3.03 -41.66
CA GLU A 92 -5.41 -3.40 -42.10
C GLU A 92 -5.42 -4.62 -43.02
N VAL A 93 -6.19 -5.66 -42.68
CA VAL A 93 -6.35 -6.84 -43.53
C VAL A 93 -6.99 -6.46 -44.88
N SER A 94 -7.97 -5.58 -44.88
CA SER A 94 -8.57 -5.05 -46.11
C SER A 94 -7.59 -4.18 -46.91
N ALA A 95 -6.82 -3.31 -46.25
CA ALA A 95 -5.80 -2.47 -46.89
C ALA A 95 -4.63 -3.29 -47.46
N LYS A 96 -4.25 -4.38 -46.78
CA LYS A 96 -3.19 -5.30 -47.20
C LYS A 96 -3.66 -6.27 -48.29
N ALA A 97 -4.95 -6.62 -48.34
CA ALA A 97 -5.56 -7.36 -49.44
C ALA A 97 -5.65 -6.54 -50.74
N LEU A 98 -5.67 -5.20 -50.64
CA LEU A 98 -5.56 -4.27 -51.77
C LEU A 98 -4.10 -4.00 -52.19
N GLN A 99 -3.10 -4.48 -51.44
CA GLN A 99 -1.67 -4.30 -51.70
C GLN A 99 -0.89 -5.62 -51.62
N ALA A 100 -0.96 -6.44 -52.66
CA ALA A 100 0.15 -7.29 -53.11
C ALA A 100 -0.05 -7.68 -54.58
N PRO A 101 1.01 -7.87 -55.41
CA PRO A 101 2.40 -8.18 -55.00
C PRO A 101 3.51 -7.41 -55.75
N THR A 102 4.71 -7.32 -55.15
CA THR A 102 6.06 -7.48 -55.75
C THR A 102 7.10 -6.69 -54.94
N ILE A 103 7.92 -7.36 -54.11
CA ILE A 103 9.39 -7.25 -54.14
C ILE A 103 9.95 -8.61 -53.71
N ASP A 104 10.70 -9.19 -54.63
CA ASP A 104 11.40 -10.46 -54.56
C ASP A 104 12.37 -10.56 -53.39
N VAL A 105 12.41 -11.79 -52.85
CA VAL A 105 13.55 -12.35 -52.13
C VAL A 105 14.67 -12.58 -53.15
N LEU A 106 15.76 -11.82 -53.07
CA LEU A 106 17.02 -12.21 -53.69
C LEU A 106 18.19 -11.96 -52.73
N ASP A 107 18.91 -13.05 -52.46
CA ASP A 107 20.14 -13.11 -51.69
C ASP A 107 21.18 -12.05 -52.10
N SER A 108 21.71 -11.33 -51.10
CA SER A 108 23.13 -10.99 -51.04
C SER A 108 23.55 -10.89 -49.58
N PRO A 109 24.44 -11.78 -49.10
CA PRO A 109 25.07 -11.65 -47.80
C PRO A 109 26.15 -10.59 -47.95
N LEU A 110 26.12 -9.55 -47.11
CA LEU A 110 27.25 -8.71 -46.68
C LEU A 110 26.67 -7.37 -46.17
N MET A 111 26.44 -7.30 -44.86
CA MET A 111 26.54 -6.11 -43.97
C MET A 111 25.60 -6.31 -42.77
N ASN A 112 25.97 -7.25 -41.90
CA ASN A 112 25.27 -7.54 -40.65
C ASN A 112 26.07 -7.09 -39.41
N ASN A 113 27.01 -6.15 -39.55
CA ASN A 113 27.94 -5.78 -38.47
C ASN A 113 27.78 -4.36 -37.91
N GLU A 114 26.89 -3.51 -38.44
CA GLU A 114 26.75 -2.13 -37.95
C GLU A 114 25.48 -1.91 -37.10
N THR A 115 24.47 -2.77 -37.22
CA THR A 115 23.20 -2.65 -36.48
C THR A 115 23.19 -3.34 -35.11
N GLN A 116 24.21 -4.15 -34.81
CA GLN A 116 24.28 -4.91 -33.55
C GLN A 116 25.00 -4.16 -32.43
N GLN A 117 26.03 -3.36 -32.73
CA GLN A 117 26.77 -2.59 -31.71
C GLN A 117 25.98 -1.40 -31.16
N MET A 118 25.14 -0.76 -31.98
CA MET A 118 24.37 0.42 -31.56
C MET A 118 23.23 0.05 -30.58
N ASN A 119 22.66 -1.16 -30.70
CA ASN A 119 21.62 -1.66 -29.80
C ASN A 119 22.16 -2.15 -28.45
N GLU A 120 23.38 -2.69 -28.40
CA GLU A 120 23.97 -3.23 -27.17
C GLU A 120 24.37 -2.12 -26.18
N VAL A 121 24.91 -1.00 -26.69
CA VAL A 121 25.27 0.17 -25.87
C VAL A 121 24.03 0.82 -25.25
N ASP A 122 22.93 0.89 -26.00
CA ASP A 122 21.67 1.44 -25.49
C ASP A 122 21.02 0.51 -24.45
N MET A 123 21.10 -0.82 -24.64
CA MET A 123 20.68 -1.78 -23.61
C MET A 123 21.50 -1.67 -22.32
N LEU A 124 22.81 -1.44 -22.40
CA LEU A 124 23.67 -1.26 -21.22
C LEU A 124 23.33 0.03 -20.47
N ALA A 125 23.16 1.15 -21.19
CA ALA A 125 22.78 2.44 -20.61
C ALA A 125 21.37 2.39 -19.99
N LEU A 126 20.46 1.63 -20.60
CA LEU A 126 19.13 1.39 -20.07
C LEU A 126 19.25 0.57 -18.77
N ARG A 127 19.92 -0.59 -18.79
CA ARG A 127 20.12 -1.45 -17.61
C ARG A 127 20.72 -0.70 -16.42
N GLU A 128 21.64 0.22 -16.66
CA GLU A 128 22.22 1.04 -15.59
C GLU A 128 21.20 1.99 -14.96
N ARG A 129 20.34 2.63 -15.77
CA ARG A 129 19.21 3.45 -15.26
C ARG A 129 18.24 2.63 -14.42
N TYR A 130 17.88 1.44 -14.88
CA TYR A 130 17.04 0.50 -14.13
C TYR A 130 17.69 0.10 -12.80
N ARG A 131 18.99 -0.24 -12.81
CA ARG A 131 19.73 -0.57 -11.59
C ARG A 131 19.66 0.56 -10.56
N ARG A 132 19.85 1.80 -11.00
CA ARG A 132 19.80 2.99 -10.13
C ARG A 132 18.43 3.17 -9.47
N VAL A 133 17.33 2.90 -10.19
CA VAL A 133 15.97 2.91 -9.64
C VAL A 133 15.81 1.91 -8.48
N PHE A 134 16.32 0.68 -8.64
CA PHE A 134 16.27 -0.33 -7.59
C PHE A 134 17.17 0.00 -6.39
N GLU A 135 18.35 0.58 -6.61
CA GLU A 135 19.23 1.05 -5.52
C GLU A 135 18.53 2.12 -4.67
N LEU A 136 17.94 3.13 -5.30
CA LEU A 136 17.21 4.20 -4.58
C LEU A 136 16.00 3.66 -3.81
N HIS A 137 15.30 2.66 -4.37
CA HIS A 137 14.22 1.99 -3.64
C HIS A 137 14.71 1.20 -2.42
N ARG A 138 15.88 0.55 -2.52
CA ARG A 138 16.51 -0.14 -1.38
C ARG A 138 17.02 0.81 -0.30
N GLU A 139 17.34 2.05 -0.66
CA GLU A 139 17.64 3.14 0.28
C GLU A 139 16.39 3.66 1.02
N GLY A 140 15.19 3.15 0.69
CA GLY A 140 13.94 3.47 1.38
C GLY A 140 13.22 4.69 0.82
N LEU A 141 13.60 5.17 -0.38
CA LEU A 141 12.91 6.28 -1.03
C LEU A 141 11.55 5.87 -1.57
N SER A 142 10.60 6.80 -1.51
CA SER A 142 9.30 6.63 -2.14
C SER A 142 9.42 6.67 -3.67
N LEU A 143 8.49 5.98 -4.35
CA LEU A 143 8.45 5.92 -5.81
C LEU A 143 8.39 7.31 -6.47
N ASP A 144 7.75 8.27 -5.81
CA ASP A 144 7.69 9.68 -6.25
C ASP A 144 9.05 10.39 -6.18
N GLU A 145 9.83 10.13 -5.13
CA GLU A 145 11.15 10.72 -4.97
C GLU A 145 12.15 10.10 -5.94
N ILE A 146 12.00 8.81 -6.23
CA ILE A 146 12.80 8.10 -7.24
C ILE A 146 12.49 8.68 -8.62
N ALA A 147 11.22 8.86 -8.96
CA ALA A 147 10.79 9.48 -10.22
C ALA A 147 11.43 10.87 -10.39
N LYS A 148 11.37 11.72 -9.35
CA LYS A 148 11.98 13.05 -9.35
C LYS A 148 13.51 13.01 -9.50
N ARG A 149 14.19 12.08 -8.82
CA ARG A 149 15.66 11.96 -8.90
C ARG A 149 16.16 11.38 -10.21
N MET A 150 15.38 10.48 -10.82
CA MET A 150 15.73 9.85 -12.09
C MET A 150 15.28 10.66 -13.31
N GLY A 151 14.53 11.75 -13.10
CA GLY A 151 13.93 12.53 -14.20
C GLY A 151 12.91 11.72 -15.00
N ALA A 152 12.31 10.71 -14.36
CA ALA A 152 11.38 9.75 -14.96
C ALA A 152 9.95 10.01 -14.46
N GLY A 153 8.95 9.59 -15.22
CA GLY A 153 7.55 9.66 -14.79
C GLY A 153 7.23 8.63 -13.71
N ARG A 154 6.29 8.92 -12.80
CA ARG A 154 5.86 7.95 -11.77
C ARG A 154 5.39 6.63 -12.41
N GLY A 155 4.62 6.72 -13.49
CA GLY A 155 4.16 5.54 -14.23
C GLY A 155 5.28 4.74 -14.88
N GLU A 156 6.40 5.37 -15.25
CA GLU A 156 7.57 4.65 -15.74
C GLU A 156 8.19 3.84 -14.60
N ILE A 157 8.42 4.46 -13.44
CA ILE A 157 8.92 3.76 -12.24
C ILE A 157 8.01 2.59 -11.85
N ASP A 158 6.69 2.79 -11.84
CA ASP A 158 5.72 1.72 -11.56
C ASP A 158 5.82 0.56 -12.56
N LEU A 159 5.98 0.87 -13.85
CA LEU A 159 6.18 -0.13 -14.91
C LEU A 159 7.48 -0.93 -14.70
N ILE A 160 8.57 -0.26 -14.29
CA ILE A 160 9.85 -0.90 -13.98
C ILE A 160 9.66 -1.98 -12.90
N PHE A 161 8.98 -1.65 -11.80
CA PHE A 161 8.72 -2.59 -10.71
C PHE A 161 7.75 -3.70 -11.12
N ALA A 162 6.70 -3.38 -11.87
CA ALA A 162 5.75 -4.39 -12.36
C ALA A 162 6.41 -5.44 -13.26
N LEU A 163 7.32 -5.01 -14.15
CA LEU A 163 8.09 -5.90 -15.02
C LEU A 163 9.06 -6.79 -14.22
N ALA A 164 9.73 -6.24 -13.21
CA ALA A 164 10.61 -7.01 -12.33
C ALA A 164 9.85 -8.08 -11.54
N ALA A 165 8.70 -7.72 -10.97
CA ALA A 165 7.83 -8.65 -10.23
C ALA A 165 7.24 -9.78 -11.11
N ARG A 166 7.10 -9.55 -12.42
CA ARG A 166 6.70 -10.58 -13.39
C ARG A 166 7.85 -11.50 -13.75
N LYS A 167 9.07 -10.98 -13.86
CA LYS A 167 10.27 -11.76 -14.18
C LYS A 167 10.63 -12.74 -13.07
N GLU A 168 10.58 -12.33 -11.81
CA GLU A 168 10.87 -13.20 -10.66
C GLU A 168 9.92 -14.41 -10.59
N ARG A 169 8.64 -14.21 -10.92
CA ARG A 169 7.63 -15.28 -10.97
C ARG A 169 7.84 -16.25 -12.13
N GLY A 170 8.32 -15.79 -13.28
CA GLY A 170 8.61 -16.64 -14.42
C GLY A 170 9.92 -17.45 -14.30
N THR A 171 10.85 -17.03 -13.45
CA THR A 171 12.12 -17.73 -13.20
C THR A 171 12.08 -18.70 -12.02
N ALA A 172 11.06 -18.63 -11.17
CA ALA A 172 10.88 -19.54 -10.04
C ALA A 172 10.12 -20.83 -10.40
N ASP A 173 9.55 -20.89 -11.61
CA ASP A 173 8.67 -21.95 -12.10
C ASP A 173 9.27 -22.68 -13.35
N ALA A 174 10.59 -22.57 -13.53
CA ALA A 174 11.37 -23.19 -14.61
C ALA A 174 12.47 -24.10 -14.06
#